data_AF-A0A6I3MUF8-F1
#
_entry.id   AF-A0A6I3MUF8-F1
#
_cell.length_a   1.000
_cell.length_b   1.000
_cell.length_c   1.000
_cell.angle_alpha   90.00
_cell.angle_beta   90.00
_cell.angle_gamma   90.00
#
_symmetry.space_group_name_H-M   'P 1'
#
loop_
_entity.id
_entity.type
_entity.pdbx_description
1 polymer ?
#
loop_
_entity_poly.entity_id
_entity_poly.type
_entity_poly.pdbx_seq_one_letter_code
_entity_poly.pdbx_strand_id
1 'polypeptide(L)'
;MKKSKFFIFGVILLTIVMISCHKGRNKLVNSWKITAVEAKMPLSDSAKSAILANGTLTFTEDGHVTGYLLHEINGGTYVLSQGGKSLVIKDEVGTPYPSESTITDDKLILDLKEMKLTLNKI
;
A
#
# COMPACT_ATOMS: atom_id res chain seq x y z
N MET A 1 -1.32 4.50 62.08
CA MET A 1 -1.65 4.40 60.64
C MET A 1 -1.23 5.72 60.02
N LYS A 2 -0.39 5.88 58.99
CA LYS A 2 -0.14 5.14 57.75
C LYS A 2 1.37 5.16 57.43
N LYS A 3 1.92 4.06 56.91
CA LYS A 3 3.32 3.96 56.44
C LYS A 3 3.39 4.30 54.95
N SER A 4 4.32 5.18 54.59
CA SER A 4 4.73 5.44 53.21
C SER A 4 5.46 4.23 52.64
N LYS A 5 5.14 3.83 51.41
CA LYS A 5 5.98 2.99 50.54
C LYS A 5 5.76 3.43 49.10
N PHE A 6 6.62 4.32 48.62
CA PHE A 6 6.95 4.39 47.21
C PHE A 6 7.78 3.16 46.83
N PHE A 7 7.69 2.79 45.55
CA PHE A 7 8.59 2.01 44.70
C PHE A 7 8.05 0.70 44.12
N ILE A 8 8.24 0.62 42.79
CA ILE A 8 8.28 -0.56 41.91
C ILE A 8 6.92 -1.01 41.36
N PHE A 9 6.54 -0.40 40.23
CA PHE A 9 6.10 -1.10 39.01
C PHE A 9 6.52 -0.16 37.87
N GLY A 10 7.70 -0.32 37.25
CA GLY A 10 8.17 -1.57 36.66
C GLY A 10 7.68 -1.60 35.22
N VAL A 11 8.41 -0.89 34.36
CA VAL A 11 8.47 -1.01 32.89
C VAL A 11 7.91 -2.34 32.39
N ILE A 12 6.88 -2.32 31.54
CA ILE A 12 6.66 -3.19 30.37
C ILE A 12 5.37 -2.68 29.70
N LEU A 13 5.49 -1.81 28.69
CA LEU A 13 4.65 -1.89 27.49
C LEU A 13 5.25 -1.06 26.36
N LEU A 14 6.54 -1.28 26.07
CA LEU A 14 7.24 -0.60 24.98
C LEU A 14 7.80 -1.65 24.00
N THR A 15 6.92 -2.50 23.46
CA THR A 15 7.28 -3.47 22.40
C THR A 15 6.17 -3.75 21.37
N ILE A 16 5.07 -2.97 21.32
CA ILE A 16 4.01 -3.24 20.33
C ILE A 16 4.34 -2.64 18.93
N VAL A 17 5.36 -1.79 18.81
CA VAL A 17 5.57 -1.03 17.57
C VAL A 17 6.32 -1.79 16.46
N MET A 18 6.87 -2.98 16.72
CA MET A 18 7.72 -3.67 15.72
C MET A 18 7.04 -4.76 14.86
N ILE A 19 5.78 -5.12 15.13
CA ILE A 19 5.08 -6.18 14.33
C ILE A 19 4.36 -5.58 13.10
N SER A 20 4.18 -4.26 13.05
CA SER A 20 3.40 -3.61 11.98
C SER A 20 4.13 -3.55 10.63
N CYS A 21 5.47 -3.65 10.61
CA CYS A 21 6.24 -3.58 9.36
C CYS A 21 6.03 -4.82 8.46
N HIS A 22 5.85 -6.00 9.05
CA HIS A 22 5.63 -7.24 8.28
C HIS A 22 4.17 -7.51 7.95
N LYS A 23 3.22 -7.13 8.82
CA LYS A 23 1.79 -7.44 8.61
C LYS A 23 1.20 -6.80 7.36
N GLY A 24 1.55 -5.53 7.06
CA GLY A 24 1.08 -4.85 5.86
C GLY A 24 1.68 -5.45 4.57
N ARG A 25 2.97 -5.81 4.62
CA ARG A 25 3.70 -6.38 3.48
C ARG A 25 3.16 -7.75 3.10
N ASN A 26 2.93 -8.64 4.07
CA ASN A 26 2.37 -9.97 3.79
C ASN A 26 0.99 -9.93 3.14
N LYS A 27 0.16 -8.92 3.44
CA LYS A 27 -1.15 -8.79 2.80
C LYS A 27 -1.06 -8.22 1.38
N LEU A 28 -0.11 -7.32 1.14
CA LEU A 28 0.11 -6.70 -0.17
C LEU A 28 0.73 -7.66 -1.19
N VAL A 29 1.63 -8.54 -0.77
CA VAL A 29 2.34 -9.47 -1.66
C VAL A 29 1.33 -10.40 -2.33
N ASN A 30 0.97 -10.05 -3.57
CA ASN A 30 0.04 -10.75 -4.43
C ASN A 30 -0.04 -10.06 -5.80
N SER A 31 -0.83 -10.66 -6.68
CA SER A 31 -1.31 -10.01 -7.89
C SER A 31 -2.67 -9.37 -7.63
N TRP A 32 -2.87 -8.18 -8.20
CA TRP A 32 -4.07 -7.37 -8.01
C TRP A 32 -4.55 -6.86 -9.36
N LYS A 33 -5.86 -6.92 -9.61
CA LYS A 33 -6.51 -6.36 -10.79
C LYS A 33 -7.24 -5.09 -10.44
N ILE A 34 -7.03 -4.00 -11.19
CA ILE A 34 -7.82 -2.77 -11.03
C ILE A 34 -9.26 -3.06 -11.49
N THR A 35 -10.22 -2.84 -10.60
CA THR A 35 -11.66 -3.06 -10.85
C THR A 35 -12.49 -1.78 -10.80
N ALA A 36 -11.96 -0.72 -10.18
CA ALA A 36 -12.62 0.58 -10.18
C ALA A 36 -11.61 1.73 -10.22
N VAL A 37 -11.98 2.79 -10.93
CA VAL A 37 -11.24 4.05 -11.04
C VAL A 37 -12.18 5.20 -10.74
N GLU A 38 -11.90 5.92 -9.67
CA GLU A 38 -12.61 7.14 -9.24
C GLU A 38 -11.69 8.34 -9.50
N ALA A 39 -11.96 9.11 -10.54
CA ALA A 39 -11.13 10.25 -10.92
C ALA A 39 -11.36 11.43 -9.96
N LYS A 40 -10.28 12.02 -9.43
CA LYS A 40 -10.31 13.25 -8.61
C LYS A 40 -9.96 14.48 -9.43
N MET A 41 -9.23 14.28 -10.53
CA MET A 41 -8.92 15.26 -11.55
C MET A 41 -9.48 14.76 -12.91
N PRO A 42 -9.65 15.64 -13.91
CA PRO A 42 -10.15 15.23 -15.22
C PRO A 42 -9.28 14.12 -15.82
N LEU A 43 -9.87 12.95 -16.02
CA LEU A 43 -9.25 11.80 -16.68
C LEU A 43 -10.02 11.52 -17.97
N SER A 44 -9.32 11.28 -19.07
CA SER A 44 -9.99 10.92 -20.32
C SER A 44 -10.62 9.53 -20.23
N ASP A 45 -11.75 9.33 -20.89
CA ASP A 45 -12.44 8.03 -20.91
C ASP A 45 -11.55 6.92 -21.50
N SER A 46 -10.68 7.28 -22.45
CA SER A 46 -9.69 6.36 -23.03
C SER A 46 -8.68 5.91 -21.98
N ALA A 47 -8.15 6.82 -21.17
CA ALA A 47 -7.21 6.46 -20.10
C ALA A 47 -7.90 5.58 -19.06
N LYS A 48 -9.10 5.97 -18.61
CA LYS A 48 -9.89 5.17 -17.67
C LYS A 48 -10.15 3.75 -18.16
N SER A 49 -10.51 3.61 -19.44
CA SER A 49 -10.78 2.32 -20.07
C SER A 49 -9.50 1.47 -20.17
N ALA A 50 -8.37 2.07 -20.54
CA ALA A 50 -7.08 1.38 -20.59
C ALA A 50 -6.65 0.87 -19.20
N ILE A 51 -6.81 1.69 -18.16
CA ILE A 51 -6.51 1.31 -16.76
C ILE A 51 -7.40 0.15 -16.31
N LEU A 52 -8.71 0.17 -16.59
CA LEU A 52 -9.60 -0.93 -16.21
C LEU A 52 -9.32 -2.22 -17.01
N ALA A 53 -9.01 -2.10 -18.30
CA ALA A 53 -8.74 -3.25 -19.17
C ALA A 53 -7.40 -3.92 -18.81
N ASN A 54 -6.34 -3.15 -18.64
CA ASN A 54 -4.97 -3.67 -18.50
C ASN A 54 -4.45 -3.61 -17.08
N GLY A 55 -5.05 -2.80 -16.20
CA GLY A 55 -4.54 -2.48 -14.88
C GLY A 55 -4.36 -3.71 -14.00
N THR A 56 -3.11 -4.11 -13.78
CA THR A 56 -2.72 -5.20 -12.90
C THR A 56 -1.47 -4.78 -12.15
N LEU A 57 -1.33 -5.14 -10.88
CA LEU A 57 -0.09 -4.93 -10.12
C LEU A 57 0.26 -6.20 -9.37
N THR A 58 1.50 -6.65 -9.55
CA THR A 58 2.05 -7.81 -8.84
C THR A 58 3.15 -7.34 -7.92
N PHE A 59 2.94 -7.50 -6.62
CA PHE A 59 3.91 -7.16 -5.57
C PHE A 59 4.58 -8.42 -5.06
N THR A 60 5.90 -8.41 -4.97
CA THR A 60 6.71 -9.56 -4.52
C THR A 60 7.36 -9.28 -3.16
N GLU A 61 7.73 -10.34 -2.44
CA GLU A 61 8.28 -10.24 -1.07
C GLU A 61 9.59 -9.45 -1.03
N ASP A 62 10.40 -9.55 -2.08
CA ASP A 62 11.68 -8.86 -2.25
C ASP A 62 11.55 -7.35 -2.49
N GLY A 63 10.33 -6.83 -2.65
CA GLY A 63 10.08 -5.39 -2.78
C GLY A 63 9.93 -4.89 -4.21
N HIS A 64 9.80 -5.79 -5.19
CA HIS A 64 9.53 -5.43 -6.57
C HIS A 64 8.04 -5.36 -6.88
N VAL A 65 7.71 -4.57 -7.90
CA VAL A 65 6.38 -4.44 -8.44
C VAL A 65 6.43 -4.46 -9.97
N THR A 66 5.49 -5.17 -10.58
CA THR A 66 5.32 -5.24 -12.03
C THR A 66 3.86 -5.11 -12.41
N GLY A 67 3.58 -4.71 -13.65
CA GLY A 67 2.23 -4.71 -14.22
C GLY A 67 1.89 -3.40 -14.93
N TYR A 68 0.65 -2.93 -14.82
CA TYR A 68 0.15 -1.73 -15.49
C TYR A 68 -0.65 -0.88 -14.51
N LEU A 69 -0.28 0.40 -14.38
CA LEU A 69 -1.03 1.38 -13.59
C LEU A 69 -1.56 2.51 -14.48
N LEU A 70 -0.65 3.30 -15.02
CA LEU A 70 -0.88 4.33 -16.05
C LEU A 70 -0.07 4.02 -17.32
N HIS A 71 1.08 3.41 -17.10
CA HIS A 71 1.96 2.80 -18.07
C HIS A 71 2.37 1.43 -17.52
N GLU A 72 3.09 0.68 -18.34
CA GLU A 72 3.64 -0.61 -17.96
C GLU A 72 4.84 -0.39 -17.02
N ILE A 73 4.84 -1.09 -15.88
CA ILE A 73 5.91 -1.09 -14.89
C ILE A 73 6.64 -2.42 -15.03
N ASN A 74 7.86 -2.38 -15.55
CA ASN A 74 8.68 -3.56 -15.82
C ASN A 74 9.91 -3.57 -14.91
N GLY A 75 9.71 -3.97 -13.64
CA GLY A 75 10.77 -4.05 -12.64
C GLY A 75 10.84 -2.82 -11.72
N GLY A 76 9.68 -2.27 -11.37
CA GLY A 76 9.59 -1.22 -10.37
C GLY A 76 9.88 -1.74 -8.95
N THR A 77 9.93 -0.81 -7.99
CA THR A 77 10.07 -1.13 -6.57
C THR A 77 8.95 -0.50 -5.77
N TYR A 78 8.67 -1.02 -4.58
CA TYR A 78 7.67 -0.42 -3.70
C TYR A 78 8.15 -0.33 -2.25
N VAL A 79 7.64 0.68 -1.55
CA VAL A 79 7.87 0.88 -0.13
C VAL A 79 6.53 1.04 0.57
N LEU A 80 6.28 0.15 1.54
CA LEU A 80 5.19 0.30 2.50
C LEU A 80 5.71 0.96 3.76
N SER A 81 5.03 2.01 4.21
CA SER A 81 5.32 2.70 5.46
C SER A 81 4.04 2.87 6.29
N GLN A 82 4.19 3.35 7.52
CA GLN A 82 3.06 3.61 8.44
C GLN A 82 2.14 2.41 8.67
N GLY A 83 2.70 1.19 8.70
CA GLY A 83 1.93 -0.04 8.90
C GLY A 83 1.07 -0.45 7.69
N GLY A 84 1.45 0.02 6.50
CA GLY A 84 0.73 -0.27 5.25
C GLY A 84 -0.38 0.73 4.91
N LYS A 85 -0.37 1.90 5.54
CA LYS A 85 -1.25 3.03 5.21
C LYS A 85 -0.68 3.94 4.12
N SER A 86 0.62 3.87 3.89
CA SER A 86 1.30 4.63 2.85
C SER A 86 2.10 3.67 1.97
N LEU A 87 1.80 3.68 0.67
CA LEU A 87 2.47 2.89 -0.35
C LEU A 87 3.07 3.84 -1.38
N VAL A 88 4.37 3.72 -1.59
CA VAL A 88 5.07 4.44 -2.66
C VAL A 88 5.57 3.40 -3.66
N ILE A 89 4.99 3.42 -4.86
CA ILE A 89 5.49 2.65 -6.00
C ILE A 89 6.51 3.51 -6.74
N LYS A 90 7.60 2.92 -7.19
CA LYS A 90 8.56 3.53 -8.10
C LYS A 90 8.61 2.70 -9.37
N ASP A 91 8.50 3.33 -10.52
CA ASP A 91 8.73 2.66 -11.80
C ASP A 91 10.22 2.28 -11.97
N GLU A 92 10.56 1.68 -13.11
CA GLU A 92 11.92 1.28 -13.45
C GLU A 92 12.92 2.43 -13.55
N VAL A 93 12.46 3.67 -13.83
CA VAL A 93 13.29 4.87 -13.88
C VAL A 93 13.35 5.63 -12.55
N GLY A 94 12.58 5.19 -11.54
CA GLY A 94 12.56 5.73 -10.19
C GLY A 94 11.50 6.81 -9.95
N THR A 95 10.56 7.04 -10.87
CA THR A 95 9.46 8.00 -10.69
C THR A 95 8.56 7.54 -9.55
N PRO A 96 8.36 8.35 -8.50
CA PRO A 96 7.54 7.96 -7.36
C PRO A 96 6.04 8.20 -7.62
N TYR A 97 5.24 7.20 -7.31
CA TYR A 97 3.78 7.20 -7.26
C TYR A 97 3.33 7.01 -5.81
N PRO A 98 3.32 8.08 -5.00
CA PRO A 98 2.87 8.02 -3.62
C PRO A 98 1.35 7.87 -3.55
N SER A 99 0.88 6.98 -2.68
CA SER A 99 -0.54 6.76 -2.42
C SER A 99 -0.79 6.47 -0.94
N GLU A 100 -1.95 6.91 -0.46
CA GLU A 100 -2.51 6.30 0.74
C GLU A 100 -3.08 4.94 0.36
N SER A 101 -2.84 3.94 1.20
CA SER A 101 -3.19 2.56 0.92
C SER A 101 -4.09 1.98 2.00
N THR A 102 -5.08 1.22 1.56
CA THR A 102 -5.86 0.33 2.42
C THR A 102 -5.68 -1.08 1.90
N ILE A 103 -5.10 -1.94 2.72
CA ILE A 103 -4.72 -3.31 2.35
C ILE A 103 -5.52 -4.28 3.21
N THR A 104 -6.37 -5.05 2.57
CA THR A 104 -7.16 -6.14 3.17
C THR A 104 -6.78 -7.46 2.53
N ASP A 105 -7.47 -8.55 2.88
CA ASP A 105 -7.10 -9.87 2.38
C ASP A 105 -7.46 -10.07 0.90
N ASP A 106 -8.51 -9.38 0.42
CA ASP A 106 -9.07 -9.47 -0.92
C ASP A 106 -9.03 -8.15 -1.71
N LYS A 107 -8.87 -7.00 -1.03
CA LYS A 107 -8.84 -5.68 -1.66
C LYS A 107 -7.61 -4.85 -1.31
N LEU A 108 -7.15 -4.12 -2.33
CA LEU A 108 -6.17 -3.05 -2.24
C LEU A 108 -6.81 -1.76 -2.76
N ILE A 109 -6.83 -0.72 -1.94
CA ILE A 109 -7.28 0.60 -2.37
C ILE A 109 -6.07 1.52 -2.38
N LEU A 110 -5.82 2.18 -3.51
CA LEU A 110 -4.78 3.19 -3.67
C LEU A 110 -5.45 4.54 -3.88
N ASP A 111 -5.33 5.41 -2.90
CA ASP A 111 -5.76 6.79 -3.00
C ASP A 111 -4.56 7.63 -3.46
N LEU A 112 -4.55 7.96 -4.76
CA LEU A 112 -3.58 8.85 -5.37
C LEU A 112 -4.17 10.27 -5.42
N LYS A 113 -3.29 11.25 -5.62
CA LYS A 113 -3.68 12.66 -5.80
C LYS A 113 -4.69 12.85 -6.94
N GLU A 114 -4.49 12.15 -8.06
CA GLU A 114 -5.26 12.34 -9.29
C GLU A 114 -6.51 11.45 -9.36
N MET A 115 -6.47 10.29 -8.71
CA MET A 115 -7.53 9.29 -8.75
C MET A 115 -7.44 8.32 -7.58
N LYS A 116 -8.54 7.65 -7.28
CA LYS A 116 -8.58 6.52 -6.36
C LYS A 116 -8.84 5.24 -7.15
N LEU A 117 -8.03 4.23 -6.88
CA LEU A 117 -8.07 2.93 -7.51
C LEU A 117 -8.51 1.89 -6.51
N THR A 118 -9.42 1.03 -6.94
CA THR A 118 -9.75 -0.20 -6.20
C THR A 118 -9.25 -1.38 -6.99
N LEU A 119 -8.49 -2.24 -6.33
CA LEU A 119 -7.94 -3.46 -6.89
C LEU A 119 -8.41 -4.67 -6.08
N ASN A 120 -8.76 -5.74 -6.78
CA ASN A 120 -9.08 -7.03 -6.19
C ASN A 120 -7.92 -8.00 -6.38
N LYS A 121 -7.66 -8.82 -5.38
CA LYS A 121 -6.66 -9.90 -5.47
C LYS A 121 -7.06 -10.91 -6.56
N ILE A 122 -6.08 -11.42 -7.31
CA ILE A 122 -6.26 -12.45 -8.35
C ILE A 122 -5.40 -13.68 -8.10
#